data_AF-A0A0D0TST0-F1
#
_entry.id   AF-A0A0D0TST0-F1
#
_cell.length_a   1.000
_cell.length_b   1.000
_cell.length_c   1.000
_cell.angle_alpha   90.00
_cell.angle_beta   90.00
_cell.angle_gamma   90.00
#
_symmetry.space_group_name_H-M   'P 1'
#
loop_
_entity.id
_entity.type
_entity.pdbx_description
1 polymer ?
#
loop_
_entity_poly.entity_id
_entity_poly.type
_entity_poly.pdbx_seq_one_letter_code
_entity_poly.pdbx_strand_id
1 'polypeptide(L)'
;MPSIAKMVFGNGPLGPSFAPLIRQYPGVQKYWARWSNLYKHAAGYRQKGYLLDDLVIEESKTVQKALSRLPERVAYDRVWRHRQGIMMSMHHSDLPKDKWTPAEKDERYLTPYINQVLAEEQERADWDHSVVERIKQRKAGRKNPFERV
;
A
#
# COMPACT_ATOMS: atom_id res chain seq x y z
N MET A 1 -3.45 -2.63 16.23
CA MET A 1 -3.55 -1.53 15.24
C MET A 1 -2.19 -0.87 15.15
N PRO A 2 -1.60 -0.69 13.96
CA PRO A 2 -0.32 0.01 13.83
C PRO A 2 -0.45 1.42 14.40
N SER A 3 0.60 1.91 15.09
CA SER A 3 0.62 3.27 15.62
C SER A 3 0.46 4.29 14.48
N ILE A 4 -0.14 5.44 14.77
CA ILE A 4 -0.33 6.53 13.78
C ILE A 4 1.01 6.88 13.10
N ALA A 5 2.11 6.85 13.84
CA ALA A 5 3.46 7.07 13.31
C ALA A 5 3.87 6.02 12.26
N LYS A 6 3.55 4.73 12.47
CA LYS A 6 3.79 3.66 11.49
C LYS A 6 2.89 3.77 10.26
N MET A 7 1.69 4.32 10.40
CA MET A 7 0.78 4.52 9.26
C MET A 7 1.19 5.73 8.40
N VAL A 8 1.83 6.73 9.02
CA VAL A 8 2.30 7.95 8.37
C VAL A 8 3.65 7.77 7.66
N PHE A 9 4.59 7.05 8.28
CA PHE A 9 5.94 6.81 7.75
C PHE A 9 6.20 5.35 7.38
N GLY A 10 5.14 4.57 7.15
CA GLY A 10 5.25 3.14 6.83
C GLY A 10 6.05 2.90 5.55
N ASN A 11 7.26 2.35 5.70
CA ASN A 11 8.12 1.91 4.61
C ASN A 11 7.52 0.66 3.95
N GLY A 12 6.61 0.87 3.01
CA GLY A 12 6.02 -0.19 2.20
C GLY A 12 5.84 0.26 0.74
N PRO A 13 5.37 -0.64 -0.14
CA PRO A 13 5.18 -0.36 -1.57
C PRO A 13 4.15 0.75 -1.86
N LEU A 14 3.34 1.14 -0.87
CA LEU A 14 2.36 2.23 -0.97
C LEU A 14 2.93 3.60 -0.59
N GLY A 15 4.17 3.67 -0.11
CA GLY A 15 4.81 4.90 0.37
C GLY A 15 4.21 5.49 1.66
N PRO A 16 4.82 6.56 2.19
CA PRO A 16 4.32 7.25 3.38
C PRO A 16 2.94 7.87 3.12
N SER A 17 2.03 7.79 4.10
CA SER A 17 0.66 8.28 3.94
C SER A 17 0.22 9.19 5.08
N PHE A 18 0.08 10.48 4.80
CA PHE A 18 -0.56 11.45 5.70
C PHE A 18 -2.09 11.41 5.65
N ALA A 19 -2.68 10.56 4.80
CA ALA A 19 -4.13 10.49 4.63
C ALA A 19 -4.91 10.19 5.93
N PRO A 20 -4.46 9.30 6.84
CA PRO A 20 -5.14 9.07 8.12
C PRO A 20 -5.17 10.33 9.00
N LEU A 21 -4.10 11.11 9.01
CA LEU A 21 -4.01 12.37 9.76
C LEU A 21 -4.93 13.44 9.18
N ILE A 22 -4.91 13.61 7.85
CA ILE A 22 -5.74 14.62 7.16
C ILE A 22 -7.24 14.33 7.36
N ARG A 23 -7.65 13.06 7.34
CA ARG A 23 -9.06 12.65 7.51
C ARG A 23 -9.63 12.98 8.90
N GLN A 24 -8.79 13.21 9.91
CA GLN A 24 -9.25 13.61 11.23
C GLN A 24 -9.79 15.06 11.25
N TYR A 25 -9.35 15.90 10.30
CA TYR A 25 -9.69 17.32 10.26
C TYR A 25 -10.55 17.64 9.02
N PRO A 26 -11.87 17.83 9.16
CA PRO A 26 -12.78 17.93 8.00
C PRO A 26 -12.55 19.17 7.11
N GLY A 27 -12.10 20.29 7.67
CA GLY A 27 -11.77 21.49 6.88
C GLY A 27 -10.53 21.29 6.01
N VAL A 28 -9.48 20.73 6.60
CA VAL A 28 -8.22 20.38 5.91
C VAL A 28 -8.48 19.30 4.86
N GLN A 29 -9.29 18.28 5.19
CA GLN A 29 -9.69 17.24 4.24
C GLN A 29 -10.37 17.82 3.00
N LYS A 30 -11.33 18.75 3.15
CA LYS A 30 -12.00 19.38 2.00
C LYS A 30 -11.04 20.19 1.14
N TYR A 31 -10.11 20.91 1.76
CA TYR A 31 -9.07 21.65 1.05
C TYR A 31 -8.18 20.71 0.22
N TRP A 32 -7.63 19.67 0.86
CA TRP A 32 -6.76 18.69 0.19
C TRP A 32 -7.48 17.81 -0.82
N ALA A 33 -8.78 17.55 -0.65
CA ALA A 33 -9.56 16.78 -1.60
C ALA A 33 -9.62 17.47 -2.98
N ARG A 34 -9.73 18.80 -3.02
CA ARG A 34 -9.71 19.57 -4.27
C ARG A 34 -8.39 19.41 -5.00
N TRP A 35 -7.28 19.59 -4.28
CA TRP A 35 -5.93 19.41 -4.81
C TRP A 35 -5.66 17.96 -5.25
N SER A 36 -6.11 16.99 -4.46
CA SER A 36 -5.97 15.57 -4.79
C SER A 36 -6.73 15.20 -6.06
N ASN A 37 -7.95 15.70 -6.24
CA ASN A 37 -8.72 15.45 -7.45
C ASN A 37 -8.03 16.09 -8.67
N LEU A 38 -7.58 17.35 -8.56
CA LEU A 38 -6.84 18.02 -9.63
C LEU A 38 -5.59 17.22 -10.03
N TYR A 39 -4.81 16.75 -9.04
CA TYR A 39 -3.63 15.93 -9.28
C TYR A 39 -3.97 14.62 -10.00
N LYS A 40 -5.00 13.89 -9.57
CA LYS A 40 -5.43 12.65 -10.23
C LYS A 40 -5.87 12.87 -11.68
N HIS A 41 -6.54 14.00 -11.96
CA HIS A 41 -6.90 14.36 -13.32
C HIS A 41 -5.67 14.72 -14.16
N ALA A 42 -4.72 15.47 -13.60
CA ALA A 42 -3.48 15.85 -14.28
C ALA A 42 -2.54 14.65 -14.53
N ALA A 43 -2.56 13.63 -13.66
CA ALA A 43 -1.75 12.42 -13.80
C ALA A 43 -2.12 11.57 -15.03
N GLY A 44 -3.31 11.76 -15.62
CA GLY A 44 -3.67 11.19 -16.93
C GLY A 44 -3.89 9.67 -16.98
N TYR A 45 -3.62 8.91 -15.91
CA TYR A 45 -3.76 7.44 -15.92
C TYR A 45 -5.17 6.96 -16.31
N ARG A 46 -6.21 7.71 -15.93
CA ARG A 46 -7.61 7.42 -16.29
C ARG A 46 -7.88 7.53 -17.80
N GLN A 47 -7.11 8.36 -18.51
CA GLN A 47 -7.22 8.53 -19.98
C GLN A 47 -6.73 7.29 -20.72
N LYS A 48 -5.85 6.51 -20.09
CA LYS A 48 -5.36 5.21 -20.57
C LYS A 48 -6.21 4.02 -20.08
N GLY A 49 -7.25 4.28 -19.31
CA GLY A 49 -8.14 3.27 -18.74
C GLY A 49 -7.58 2.54 -17.52
N TYR A 50 -6.53 3.08 -16.88
CA TYR A 50 -5.98 2.54 -15.65
C TYR A 50 -6.82 2.92 -14.43
N LEU A 51 -6.67 2.12 -13.37
CA LEU A 51 -7.02 2.46 -11.99
C LEU A 51 -5.76 2.93 -11.24
N LEU A 52 -5.93 3.67 -10.15
CA LEU A 52 -4.79 4.14 -9.36
C LEU A 52 -3.90 3.00 -8.86
N ASP A 53 -4.51 1.90 -8.42
CA ASP A 53 -3.79 0.73 -7.90
C ASP A 53 -3.02 -0.05 -8.99
N ASP A 54 -3.29 0.19 -10.28
CA ASP A 54 -2.51 -0.37 -11.38
C ASP A 54 -1.10 0.26 -11.49
N LEU A 55 -0.91 1.46 -10.91
CA LEU A 55 0.38 2.18 -10.95
C LEU A 55 1.34 1.76 -9.82
N VAL A 56 0.93 0.84 -8.95
CA VAL A 56 1.77 0.37 -7.84
C VAL A 56 2.87 -0.55 -8.38
N ILE A 57 4.10 -0.34 -7.91
CA ILE A 57 5.29 -1.12 -8.26
C ILE A 57 5.10 -2.59 -7.82
N GLU A 58 5.10 -3.51 -8.79
CA GLU A 58 4.78 -4.93 -8.57
C GLU A 58 6.01 -5.80 -8.23
N GLU A 59 7.22 -5.26 -8.37
CA GLU A 59 8.48 -5.96 -8.11
C GLU A 59 8.74 -6.21 -6.62
N SER A 60 7.94 -5.62 -5.73
CA SER A 60 8.01 -5.89 -4.29
C SER A 60 7.37 -7.23 -3.93
N LYS A 61 8.05 -8.04 -3.11
CA LYS A 61 7.53 -9.33 -2.61
C LYS A 61 6.16 -9.19 -1.93
N THR A 62 5.95 -8.10 -1.20
CA THR A 62 4.67 -7.78 -0.54
C THR A 62 3.54 -7.64 -1.57
N VAL A 63 3.81 -6.94 -2.69
CA VAL A 63 2.81 -6.72 -3.75
C VAL A 63 2.57 -7.99 -4.54
N GLN A 64 3.60 -8.79 -4.83
CA GLN A 64 3.42 -10.10 -5.48
C GLN A 64 2.54 -11.03 -4.65
N LYS A 65 2.74 -11.07 -3.32
CA LYS A 65 1.88 -11.83 -2.41
C LYS A 65 0.46 -11.25 -2.32
N ALA A 66 0.29 -9.94 -2.49
CA ALA A 66 -1.04 -9.33 -2.57
C ALA A 66 -1.76 -9.68 -3.88
N LEU A 67 -1.04 -9.69 -5.02
CA LEU A 67 -1.58 -10.07 -6.33
C LEU A 67 -2.03 -11.53 -6.37
N SER A 68 -1.31 -12.44 -5.70
CA SER A 68 -1.70 -13.85 -5.64
C SER A 68 -2.97 -14.12 -4.81
N ARG A 69 -3.39 -13.17 -3.98
CA ARG A 69 -4.65 -13.24 -3.19
C ARG A 69 -5.86 -12.69 -3.93
N LEU A 70 -5.62 -11.98 -5.02
CA LEU A 70 -6.68 -11.29 -5.74
C LEU A 70 -7.62 -12.30 -6.41
N PRO A 71 -8.95 -12.05 -6.44
CA PRO A 71 -9.86 -12.90 -7.19
C PRO A 71 -9.49 -12.94 -8.68
N GLU A 72 -9.62 -14.12 -9.29
CA GLU A 72 -9.19 -14.37 -10.67
C GLU A 72 -9.77 -13.36 -11.68
N ARG A 73 -11.06 -13.03 -11.55
CA ARG A 73 -11.72 -12.03 -12.41
C ARG A 73 -11.05 -10.67 -12.34
N VAL A 74 -10.73 -10.19 -11.13
CA VAL A 74 -10.12 -8.87 -10.94
C VAL A 74 -8.68 -8.88 -11.46
N ALA A 75 -7.97 -10.00 -11.29
CA ALA A 75 -6.63 -10.20 -11.85
C ALA A 75 -6.65 -10.16 -13.38
N TYR A 76 -7.63 -10.82 -14.02
CA TYR A 76 -7.82 -10.75 -15.46
C TYR A 76 -8.10 -9.32 -15.94
N ASP A 77 -9.03 -8.63 -15.29
CA ASP A 77 -9.38 -7.24 -15.62
C ASP A 77 -8.18 -6.30 -15.48
N ARG A 78 -7.32 -6.51 -14.46
CA ARG A 78 -6.03 -5.79 -14.30
C ARG A 78 -5.12 -6.01 -15.49
N VAL A 79 -4.90 -7.26 -15.89
CA VAL A 79 -4.00 -7.60 -17.01
C VAL A 79 -4.52 -6.98 -18.32
N TRP A 80 -5.84 -6.98 -18.53
CA TRP A 80 -6.45 -6.33 -19.68
C TRP A 80 -6.18 -4.81 -19.71
N ARG A 81 -6.34 -4.10 -18.59
CA ARG A 81 -6.02 -2.66 -18.48
C ARG A 81 -4.55 -2.38 -18.79
N HIS A 82 -3.63 -3.21 -18.30
CA HIS A 82 -2.19 -3.10 -18.60
C HIS A 82 -1.89 -3.26 -20.08
N ARG A 83 -2.42 -4.30 -20.72
CA ARG A 83 -2.25 -4.49 -22.16
C ARG A 83 -2.78 -3.30 -22.95
N GLN A 84 -3.98 -2.82 -22.60
CA GLN A 84 -4.58 -1.66 -23.25
C GLN A 84 -3.70 -0.41 -23.11
N GLY A 85 -3.29 -0.07 -21.89
CA GLY A 85 -2.51 1.14 -21.66
C GLY A 85 -1.10 1.07 -22.25
N ILE A 86 -0.48 -0.11 -22.32
CA ILE A 86 0.78 -0.33 -23.05
C ILE A 86 0.57 -0.05 -24.55
N MET A 87 -0.49 -0.60 -25.16
CA MET A 87 -0.80 -0.36 -26.57
C MET A 87 -1.04 1.12 -26.86
N MET A 88 -1.83 1.80 -26.01
CA MET A 88 -2.07 3.25 -26.15
C MET A 88 -0.79 4.07 -26.01
N SER A 89 0.07 3.68 -25.07
CA SER A 89 1.39 4.32 -24.90
C SER A 89 2.28 4.13 -26.12
N MET A 90 2.28 2.95 -26.74
CA MET A 90 3.04 2.65 -27.95
C MET A 90 2.56 3.49 -29.15
N HIS A 91 1.24 3.74 -29.23
CA HIS A 91 0.65 4.60 -30.26
C HIS A 91 0.71 6.09 -29.94
N HIS A 92 1.28 6.49 -28.78
CA HIS A 92 1.27 7.88 -28.29
C HIS A 92 -0.13 8.52 -28.34
N SER A 93 -1.17 7.74 -28.05
CA SER A 93 -2.57 8.19 -28.12
C SER A 93 -3.31 7.78 -26.85
N ASP A 94 -4.36 8.53 -26.53
CA ASP A 94 -5.26 8.23 -25.42
C ASP A 94 -6.48 7.47 -25.92
N LEU A 95 -7.21 6.83 -25.00
CA LEU A 95 -8.49 6.25 -25.35
C LEU A 95 -9.50 7.34 -25.75
N PRO A 96 -10.55 6.97 -26.51
CA PRO A 96 -11.74 7.80 -26.63
C PRO A 96 -12.29 8.17 -25.24
N LYS A 97 -12.76 9.41 -25.08
CA LYS A 97 -13.21 9.97 -23.78
C LYS A 97 -14.27 9.11 -23.09
N ASP A 98 -15.15 8.47 -23.85
CA ASP A 98 -16.22 7.60 -23.33
C ASP A 98 -15.68 6.34 -22.62
N LYS A 99 -14.45 5.93 -22.96
CA LYS A 99 -13.77 4.76 -22.38
C LYS A 99 -12.81 5.14 -21.24
N TRP A 100 -12.71 6.41 -20.88
CA TRP A 100 -11.90 6.82 -19.75
C TRP A 100 -12.48 6.30 -18.45
N THR A 101 -11.62 5.92 -17.50
CA THR A 101 -12.07 5.50 -16.18
C THR A 101 -12.75 6.69 -15.49
N PRO A 102 -14.06 6.61 -15.16
CA PRO A 102 -14.71 7.67 -14.41
C PRO A 102 -14.16 7.72 -12.98
N ALA A 103 -14.21 8.89 -12.36
CA ALA A 103 -13.66 9.07 -11.01
C ALA A 103 -14.31 8.16 -9.96
N GLU A 104 -15.57 7.77 -10.17
CA GLU A 104 -16.34 6.88 -9.30
C GLU A 104 -15.86 5.43 -9.34
N LYS A 105 -15.41 4.96 -10.52
CA LYS A 105 -14.91 3.58 -10.69
C LYS A 105 -13.42 3.43 -10.34
N ASP A 106 -12.76 4.52 -9.97
CA ASP A 106 -11.34 4.54 -9.55
C ASP A 106 -11.18 4.01 -8.12
N GLU A 107 -11.48 2.72 -7.96
CA GLU A 107 -11.46 1.99 -6.69
C GLU A 107 -10.08 1.40 -6.39
N ARG A 108 -9.75 1.33 -5.10
CA ARG A 108 -8.49 0.76 -4.61
C ARG A 108 -8.63 -0.73 -4.33
N TYR A 109 -8.57 -1.54 -5.39
CA TYR A 109 -8.81 -2.98 -5.31
C TYR A 109 -7.61 -3.78 -4.72
N LEU A 110 -6.38 -3.28 -4.83
CA LEU A 110 -5.15 -3.98 -4.44
C LEU A 110 -4.64 -3.53 -3.06
N THR A 111 -4.80 -2.24 -2.76
CA THR A 111 -4.45 -1.62 -1.47
C THR A 111 -4.90 -2.42 -0.24
N PRO A 112 -6.16 -2.94 -0.13
CA PRO A 112 -6.56 -3.71 1.04
C PRO A 112 -5.74 -5.00 1.23
N TYR A 113 -5.42 -5.71 0.14
CA TYR A 113 -4.60 -6.92 0.19
C TYR A 113 -3.15 -6.61 0.57
N ILE A 114 -2.59 -5.50 0.07
CA ILE A 114 -1.26 -5.04 0.46
C ILE A 114 -1.22 -4.76 1.96
N ASN A 115 -2.21 -4.05 2.50
CA ASN A 115 -2.28 -3.74 3.93
C ASN A 115 -2.38 -5.00 4.80
N GLN A 116 -3.12 -6.03 4.34
CA GLN A 116 -3.19 -7.31 5.03
C GLN A 116 -1.81 -8.01 5.06
N VAL A 117 -1.10 -8.05 3.93
CA VAL A 117 0.24 -8.65 3.87
C VAL A 117 1.22 -7.89 4.75
N LEU A 118 1.23 -6.56 4.71
CA LEU A 118 2.09 -5.74 5.57
C LEU A 118 1.79 -5.95 7.05
N ALA A 119 0.52 -6.09 7.43
CA ALA A 119 0.13 -6.38 8.80
C ALA A 119 0.65 -7.75 9.27
N GLU A 120 0.55 -8.78 8.42
CA GLU A 120 1.10 -10.12 8.71
C GLU A 120 2.64 -10.09 8.83
N GLU A 121 3.33 -9.38 7.95
CA GLU A 121 4.80 -9.24 7.98
C GLU A 121 5.24 -8.51 9.24
N GLN A 122 4.52 -7.47 9.63
CA GLN A 122 4.77 -6.74 10.86
C GLN A 122 4.52 -7.61 12.09
N GLU A 123 3.42 -8.35 12.12
CA GLU A 123 3.11 -9.28 13.21
C GLU A 123 4.22 -10.34 13.34
N ARG A 124 4.67 -10.95 12.24
CA ARG A 124 5.80 -11.89 12.26
C ARG A 124 7.06 -11.27 12.85
N ALA A 125 7.42 -10.07 12.42
CA ALA A 125 8.59 -9.37 12.95
C ALA A 125 8.46 -9.06 14.46
N ASP A 126 7.26 -8.68 14.90
CA ASP A 126 6.99 -8.41 16.32
C ASP A 126 7.07 -9.72 17.15
N TRP A 127 6.63 -10.85 16.59
CA TRP A 127 6.75 -12.17 17.21
C TRP A 127 8.19 -12.68 17.27
N ASP A 128 8.97 -12.53 16.20
CA ASP A 128 10.38 -12.94 16.14
C ASP A 128 11.24 -12.20 17.17
N HIS A 129 10.88 -10.96 17.50
CA HIS A 129 11.54 -10.13 18.50
C HIS A 129 10.84 -10.14 19.87
N SER A 130 9.82 -10.98 20.07
CA SER A 130 9.12 -11.07 21.34
C SER A 130 10.04 -11.65 22.43
N VAL A 131 10.26 -10.89 23.50
CA VAL A 131 11.08 -11.34 24.64
C VAL A 131 10.16 -11.64 25.82
N VAL A 132 10.22 -12.88 26.31
CA VAL A 132 9.50 -13.25 27.54
C VAL A 132 10.17 -12.59 28.75
N GLU A 133 9.46 -11.67 29.41
CA GLU A 133 9.97 -10.91 30.55
C GLU A 133 10.54 -11.79 31.66
N ARG A 134 9.86 -12.91 31.97
CA ARG A 134 10.33 -13.90 32.94
C ARG A 134 11.70 -14.49 32.56
N ILE A 135 11.91 -14.81 31.29
CA ILE A 135 13.19 -15.34 30.80
C ILE A 135 14.28 -14.26 30.88
N LYS A 136 13.92 -13.01 30.56
CA LYS A 136 14.80 -11.85 30.69
C LYS A 136 15.23 -11.63 32.15
N GLN A 137 14.29 -11.64 33.08
CA GLN A 137 14.55 -11.53 34.52
C GLN A 137 15.43 -12.69 35.03
N ARG A 138 15.13 -13.94 34.63
CA ARG A 138 15.94 -15.11 35.00
C ARG A 138 17.37 -15.03 34.47
N LYS A 139 17.56 -14.59 33.22
CA LYS A 139 18.90 -14.38 32.64
C LYS A 139 19.65 -13.25 33.35
N ALA A 140 18.97 -12.14 33.66
CA ALA A 140 19.57 -11.01 34.37
C ALA A 140 20.01 -11.36 35.81
N GLY A 141 19.28 -12.24 36.50
CA GLY A 141 19.66 -12.71 37.84
C GLY A 141 20.78 -13.76 37.85
N ARG A 142 21.17 -14.31 36.70
CA ARG A 142 22.20 -15.36 36.61
C ARG A 142 23.59 -14.72 36.59
N LYS A 143 24.27 -14.70 37.74
CA LYS A 143 25.65 -14.19 37.85
C LYS A 143 26.62 -15.09 37.06
N ASN A 144 27.59 -14.48 36.37
CA ASN A 144 28.64 -15.22 35.67
C ASN A 144 29.56 -15.92 36.69
N PRO A 145 29.79 -17.24 36.55
CA PRO A 145 30.67 -17.97 37.47
C PRO A 145 32.12 -17.46 37.49
N PHE A 146 32.53 -16.75 36.44
CA PHE A 146 33.91 -16.32 36.20
C PHE A 146 34.21 -14.86 36.58
N GLU A 147 33.20 -14.08 37.00
CA GLU A 147 33.40 -12.71 37.51
C GLU A 147 33.77 -12.66 39.00
N ARG A 148 33.85 -13.83 39.67
CA ARG A 148 34.29 -13.97 41.05
C ARG A 148 35.74 -14.45 41.09
N VAL A 149 36.69 -13.62 40.68
CA VAL A 149 38.12 -13.74 41.02
C VAL A 149 38.65 -12.34 41.33
#